data_AF-A0AA39F6U0-F1
#
_entry.id   AF-A0AA39F6U0-F1
#
_cell.length_a   1.000
_cell.length_b   1.000
_cell.length_c   1.000
_cell.angle_alpha   90.00
_cell.angle_beta   90.00
_cell.angle_gamma   90.00
#
_symmetry.space_group_name_H-M   'P 1'
#
loop_
_entity.id
_entity.type
_entity.pdbx_description
1 polymer ?
#
loop_
_entity_poly.entity_id
_entity_poly.type
_entity_poly.pdbx_seq_one_letter_code
_entity_poly.pdbx_strand_id
1 'polypeptide(L)'
;MIKIGITTIFVFVFIFICNLEAITIVDHYPDDDYVLDHEVSHDEAISVARTLRIPSDSEPGCKSCTNDEMTYCKDGSVINDHCCCDSSYNKVFPFVEHTCRVGRQACKTIAENCGEYHRLRECCCHAYLGSVWKYLAGSGNNAKPIFMTIAGTFPVIYLLHWIMWNVY
;
A
#
# COMPACT_ATOMS: atom_id res chain seq x y z
N MET A 1 16.83 46.03 31.25
CA MET A 1 17.02 44.56 31.26
C MET A 1 15.65 43.84 31.24
N ILE A 2 14.87 43.96 30.15
CA ILE A 2 13.48 43.43 30.06
C ILE A 2 13.29 42.50 28.83
N LYS A 3 14.27 42.43 27.91
CA LYS A 3 14.12 41.68 26.64
C LYS A 3 14.15 40.15 26.78
N ILE A 4 14.79 39.62 27.84
CA ILE A 4 15.01 38.17 28.02
C ILE A 4 13.70 37.44 28.36
N GLY A 5 12.83 38.06 29.15
CA GLY A 5 11.57 37.45 29.60
C GLY A 5 10.52 37.30 28.50
N ILE A 6 10.51 38.19 27.51
CA ILE A 6 9.55 38.14 26.40
C ILE A 6 9.91 37.00 25.44
N THR A 7 11.20 36.85 25.13
CA THR A 7 11.70 35.76 24.27
C THR A 7 11.46 34.38 24.87
N THR A 8 11.62 34.20 26.18
CA THR A 8 11.35 32.91 26.82
C THR A 8 9.85 32.58 26.79
N ILE A 9 8.98 33.56 27.02
CA ILE A 9 7.52 33.38 26.91
C ILE A 9 7.13 32.93 25.49
N PHE A 10 7.67 33.57 24.45
CA PHE A 10 7.39 33.17 23.07
C PHE A 10 7.85 31.74 22.77
N VAL A 11 9.01 31.32 23.27
CA VAL A 11 9.51 29.94 23.09
C VAL A 11 8.60 28.93 23.78
N PHE A 12 8.16 29.19 25.01
CA PHE A 12 7.24 28.29 25.71
C PHE A 12 5.86 28.21 25.04
N VAL A 13 5.35 29.32 24.53
CA VAL A 13 4.08 29.35 23.77
C VAL A 13 4.22 28.58 22.46
N PHE A 14 5.34 28.73 21.74
CA PHE A 14 5.59 27.99 20.50
C PHE A 14 5.69 26.48 20.75
N ILE A 15 6.40 26.07 21.81
CA ILE A 15 6.48 24.66 22.23
C ILE A 15 5.07 24.13 22.56
N PHE A 16 4.24 24.90 23.26
CA PHE A 16 2.88 24.48 23.60
C PHE A 16 1.98 24.31 22.36
N ILE A 17 2.11 25.19 21.36
CA ILE A 17 1.35 25.13 20.11
C ILE A 17 1.83 23.98 19.21
N CYS A 18 3.14 23.69 19.17
CA CYS A 18 3.68 22.57 18.39
C CYS A 18 3.30 21.19 18.94
N ASN A 19 2.81 21.11 20.18
CA ASN A 19 2.29 19.88 20.78
C ASN A 19 0.76 19.73 20.64
N LEU A 20 0.09 20.63 19.92
CA LEU A 20 -1.26 20.32 19.46
C LEU A 20 -1.14 19.25 18.37
N GLU A 21 -1.34 18.00 18.77
CA GLU A 21 -1.70 16.94 17.84
C GLU A 21 -2.92 17.43 17.05
N ALA A 22 -2.81 17.40 15.72
CA ALA A 22 -3.93 17.69 14.85
C ALA A 22 -5.00 16.63 15.10
N ILE A 23 -6.03 16.98 15.87
CA ILE A 23 -7.24 16.16 16.00
C ILE A 23 -7.95 16.26 14.65
N THR A 24 -7.63 15.34 13.75
CA THR A 24 -8.44 15.12 12.55
C THR A 24 -9.75 14.51 13.02
N ILE A 25 -10.84 15.26 12.91
CA ILE A 25 -12.18 14.72 13.07
C ILE A 25 -12.35 13.69 11.93
N VAL A 26 -12.18 12.42 12.26
CA VAL A 26 -12.53 11.33 11.35
C VAL A 26 -14.03 11.16 11.51
N ASP A 27 -14.79 11.68 10.57
CA ASP A 27 -16.23 11.46 10.52
C ASP A 27 -16.48 9.95 10.34
N HIS A 28 -16.82 9.27 11.42
CA HIS A 28 -17.23 7.87 11.37
C HIS A 28 -18.67 7.82 10.87
N TYR A 29 -18.83 7.87 9.55
CA TYR A 29 -20.07 7.49 8.92
C TYR A 29 -20.27 5.98 9.17
N PRO A 30 -21.46 5.53 9.60
CA PRO A 30 -21.67 4.12 9.88
C PRO A 30 -21.49 3.29 8.59
N ASP A 31 -20.75 2.18 8.70
CA ASP A 31 -20.43 1.27 7.58
C ASP A 31 -21.66 0.59 6.97
N ASP A 32 -22.85 0.79 7.54
CA ASP A 32 -24.14 0.19 7.14
C ASP A 32 -24.71 0.75 5.83
N ASP A 33 -24.16 1.86 5.34
CA ASP A 33 -24.60 2.52 4.10
C ASP A 33 -23.74 2.17 2.86
N TYR A 34 -22.69 1.36 3.03
CA TYR A 34 -21.83 0.88 1.94
C TYR A 34 -22.07 -0.61 1.65
N VAL A 35 -22.40 -0.93 0.41
CA VAL A 35 -22.60 -2.30 -0.07
C VAL A 35 -21.34 -2.77 -0.81
N LEU A 36 -20.92 -4.02 -0.58
CA LEU A 36 -19.85 -4.64 -1.36
C LEU A 36 -20.29 -4.74 -2.82
N ASP A 37 -19.56 -4.07 -3.72
CA ASP A 37 -19.77 -4.19 -5.16
C ASP A 37 -18.99 -5.38 -5.71
N HIS A 38 -17.68 -5.41 -5.47
CA HIS A 38 -16.84 -6.56 -5.81
C HIS A 38 -15.54 -6.62 -4.99
N GLU A 39 -14.89 -7.77 -5.03
CA GLU A 39 -13.61 -8.03 -4.39
C GLU A 39 -12.76 -8.90 -5.34
N VAL A 40 -11.46 -8.60 -5.37
CA VAL A 40 -10.44 -9.47 -5.95
C VAL A 40 -9.52 -9.88 -4.80
N SER A 41 -9.59 -11.15 -4.41
CA SER A 41 -8.74 -11.69 -3.34
C SER A 41 -7.27 -11.76 -3.79
N HIS A 42 -6.34 -11.80 -2.84
CA HIS A 42 -4.92 -12.01 -3.13
C HIS A 42 -4.66 -13.26 -4.00
N ASP A 43 -5.29 -14.40 -3.67
CA ASP A 43 -5.09 -15.64 -4.40
C ASP A 43 -5.66 -15.57 -5.83
N GLU A 44 -6.79 -14.90 -6.02
CA GLU A 44 -7.34 -14.60 -7.34
C GLU A 44 -6.38 -13.69 -8.13
N ALA A 45 -5.95 -12.58 -7.53
CA ALA A 45 -5.03 -11.63 -8.13
C ALA A 45 -3.73 -12.30 -8.59
N ILE A 46 -3.12 -13.14 -7.74
CA ILE A 46 -1.93 -13.93 -8.08
C ILE A 46 -2.22 -14.93 -9.21
N SER A 47 -3.34 -15.64 -9.16
CA SER A 47 -3.73 -16.62 -10.19
C SER A 47 -3.85 -15.95 -11.57
N VAL A 48 -4.53 -14.80 -11.64
CA VAL A 48 -4.66 -14.01 -12.87
C VAL A 48 -3.29 -13.47 -13.30
N ALA A 49 -2.52 -12.87 -12.38
CA ALA A 49 -1.21 -12.29 -12.66
C ALA A 49 -0.21 -13.30 -13.26
N ARG A 50 -0.26 -14.59 -12.88
CA ARG A 50 0.60 -15.64 -13.47
C ARG A 50 0.42 -15.77 -14.98
N THR A 51 -0.81 -15.62 -15.46
CA THR A 51 -1.17 -15.79 -16.87
C THR A 51 -1.27 -14.47 -17.63
N LEU A 52 -1.18 -13.34 -16.91
CA LEU A 52 -1.27 -12.01 -17.47
C LEU A 52 -0.22 -11.78 -18.56
N ARG A 53 -0.67 -11.41 -19.75
CA ARG A 53 0.21 -10.83 -20.77
C ARG A 53 0.24 -9.34 -20.52
N ILE A 54 1.40 -8.83 -20.09
CA ILE A 54 1.61 -7.39 -19.95
C ILE A 54 1.67 -6.85 -21.37
N PRO A 55 0.80 -5.92 -21.78
CA PRO A 55 0.94 -5.25 -23.06
C PRO A 55 2.35 -4.67 -23.15
N SER A 56 3.10 -5.02 -24.20
CA SER A 56 4.41 -4.42 -24.44
C SER A 56 4.22 -3.13 -25.20
N ASP A 57 4.95 -2.11 -24.76
CA ASP A 57 5.06 -0.81 -25.39
C ASP A 57 3.77 0.01 -25.35
N SER A 58 3.96 1.32 -25.20
CA SER A 58 2.93 2.31 -24.92
C SER A 58 1.69 2.13 -25.79
N GLU A 59 0.51 2.10 -25.17
CA GLU A 59 -0.76 2.11 -25.90
C GLU A 59 -0.73 3.29 -26.89
N PRO A 60 -1.07 3.09 -28.18
CA PRO A 60 -0.99 4.16 -29.18
C PRO A 60 -1.74 5.41 -28.73
N GLY A 61 -1.03 6.55 -28.68
CA GLY A 61 -1.60 7.82 -28.20
C GLY A 61 -1.27 8.15 -26.74
N CYS A 62 -0.62 7.26 -25.98
CA CYS A 62 -0.15 7.56 -24.64
C CYS A 62 1.17 8.34 -24.65
N LYS A 63 1.19 9.45 -23.90
CA LYS A 63 2.41 10.17 -23.55
C LYS A 63 3.17 9.44 -22.44
N SER A 64 4.45 9.76 -22.26
CA SER A 64 5.19 9.32 -21.08
C SER A 64 4.54 9.85 -19.80
N CYS A 65 4.41 8.98 -18.80
CA CYS A 65 3.88 9.33 -17.50
C CYS A 65 4.92 10.11 -16.70
N THR A 66 4.46 11.19 -16.07
CA THR A 66 5.20 12.00 -15.11
C THR A 66 5.41 11.24 -13.80
N ASN A 67 6.28 11.78 -12.93
CA ASN A 67 6.54 11.17 -11.62
C ASN A 67 5.28 11.15 -10.72
N ASP A 68 4.42 12.16 -10.82
CA ASP A 68 3.20 12.25 -10.02
C ASP A 68 2.16 11.23 -10.50
N GLU A 69 1.99 11.11 -11.82
CA GLU A 69 1.15 10.07 -12.43
C GLU A 69 1.66 8.67 -12.06
N MET A 70 2.97 8.48 -11.98
CA MET A 70 3.52 7.21 -11.53
C MET A 70 3.36 6.96 -10.02
N THR A 71 3.35 8.02 -9.21
CA THR A 71 3.07 7.91 -7.76
C THR A 71 1.63 7.46 -7.54
N TYR A 72 0.69 8.05 -8.28
CA TYR A 72 -0.72 7.68 -8.29
C TYR A 72 -0.96 6.19 -8.63
N CYS A 73 -0.14 5.61 -9.52
CA CYS A 73 -0.22 4.18 -9.81
C CYS A 73 0.36 3.28 -8.70
N LYS A 74 1.23 3.82 -7.84
CA LYS A 74 2.01 3.06 -6.84
C LYS A 74 1.36 3.02 -5.47
N ASP A 75 0.71 4.11 -5.08
CA ASP A 75 0.17 4.31 -3.73
C ASP A 75 -1.25 3.75 -3.55
N GLY A 76 -1.81 3.14 -4.59
CA GLY A 76 -3.17 2.58 -4.58
C GLY A 76 -4.25 3.56 -5.01
N SER A 77 -3.93 4.82 -5.32
CA SER A 77 -4.90 5.83 -5.74
C SER A 77 -5.68 5.42 -6.98
N VAL A 78 -5.02 4.77 -7.95
CA VAL A 78 -5.70 4.22 -9.14
C VAL A 78 -6.74 3.15 -8.82
N ILE A 79 -6.57 2.40 -7.74
CA ILE A 79 -7.55 1.39 -7.29
C ILE A 79 -8.71 2.07 -6.57
N ASN A 80 -8.45 3.12 -5.80
CA ASN A 80 -9.52 3.92 -5.20
C ASN A 80 -10.43 4.52 -6.29
N ASP A 81 -9.83 5.12 -7.33
CA ASP A 81 -10.62 5.69 -8.42
C ASP A 81 -11.27 4.61 -9.29
N HIS A 82 -10.65 3.44 -9.44
CA HIS A 82 -11.30 2.27 -10.04
C HIS A 82 -12.61 1.94 -9.34
N CYS A 83 -12.61 1.83 -8.01
CA CYS A 83 -13.84 1.56 -7.24
C CYS A 83 -14.90 2.66 -7.35
N CYS A 84 -14.54 3.83 -7.87
CA CYS A 84 -15.43 4.98 -7.99
C CYS A 84 -15.94 5.20 -9.41
N CYS A 85 -15.14 4.85 -10.42
CA CYS A 85 -15.41 5.13 -11.82
C CYS A 85 -15.80 3.91 -12.63
N ASP A 86 -15.27 2.74 -12.30
CA ASP A 86 -15.62 1.50 -12.98
C ASP A 86 -16.73 0.78 -12.22
N SER A 87 -17.65 0.19 -12.96
CA SER A 87 -18.64 -0.74 -12.41
C SER A 87 -18.07 -2.16 -12.34
N SER A 88 -18.52 -2.98 -11.39
CA SER A 88 -18.23 -4.43 -11.31
C SER A 88 -18.45 -5.23 -12.60
N TYR A 89 -19.24 -4.73 -13.55
CA TYR A 89 -19.43 -5.37 -14.86
C TYR A 89 -18.15 -5.37 -15.71
N ASN A 90 -17.25 -4.40 -15.51
CA ASN A 90 -15.99 -4.31 -16.20
C ASN A 90 -14.86 -4.64 -15.21
N LYS A 91 -14.35 -5.87 -15.27
CA LYS A 91 -13.24 -6.33 -14.42
C LYS A 91 -11.93 -5.69 -14.85
N VAL A 92 -11.76 -4.43 -14.48
CA VAL A 92 -10.53 -3.68 -14.61
C VAL A 92 -9.62 -4.07 -13.43
N PHE A 93 -8.33 -4.30 -13.67
CA PHE A 93 -7.39 -4.83 -12.66
C PHE A 93 -7.75 -6.16 -11.98
N PRO A 94 -8.14 -7.22 -12.72
CA PRO A 94 -8.46 -8.53 -12.12
C PRO A 94 -7.22 -9.24 -11.51
N PHE A 95 -6.05 -8.63 -11.66
CA PHE A 95 -4.76 -9.12 -11.17
C PHE A 95 -4.22 -8.29 -10.00
N VAL A 96 -4.99 -7.33 -9.48
CA VAL A 96 -4.63 -6.52 -8.31
C VAL A 96 -5.60 -6.84 -7.19
N GLU A 97 -5.12 -7.16 -5.99
CA GLU A 97 -5.98 -7.34 -4.82
C GLU A 97 -6.65 -6.02 -4.43
N HIS A 98 -7.98 -6.04 -4.28
CA HIS A 98 -8.76 -4.89 -3.83
C HIS A 98 -10.19 -5.27 -3.44
N THR A 99 -10.87 -4.36 -2.75
CA THR A 99 -12.28 -4.46 -2.39
C THR A 99 -12.97 -3.16 -2.71
N CYS A 100 -13.96 -3.19 -3.60
CA CYS A 100 -14.76 -2.02 -3.95
C CYS A 100 -16.11 -2.06 -3.22
N ARG A 101 -16.43 -0.94 -2.59
CA ARG A 101 -17.70 -0.73 -1.88
C ARG A 101 -18.40 0.50 -2.46
N VAL A 102 -19.69 0.38 -2.71
CA VAL A 102 -20.53 1.46 -3.24
C VAL A 102 -21.52 1.86 -2.17
N GLY A 103 -21.53 3.14 -1.81
CA GLY A 103 -22.44 3.70 -0.83
C GLY A 103 -23.44 4.66 -1.45
N ARG A 104 -24.33 5.20 -0.60
CA ARG A 104 -25.28 6.25 -1.01
C ARG A 104 -24.60 7.58 -1.34
N GLN A 105 -23.43 7.84 -0.77
CA GLN A 105 -22.64 9.03 -1.08
C GLN A 105 -21.91 8.84 -2.41
N ALA A 106 -21.89 9.90 -3.23
CA ALA A 106 -21.11 9.92 -4.45
C ALA A 106 -19.62 9.79 -4.10
N CYS A 107 -18.94 8.81 -4.70
CA CYS A 107 -17.49 8.71 -4.53
C CYS A 107 -16.79 9.93 -5.15
N LYS A 108 -15.70 10.38 -4.52
CA LYS A 108 -14.80 11.42 -5.02
C LYS A 108 -13.52 10.80 -5.58
N THR A 109 -13.23 11.09 -6.84
CA THR A 109 -11.99 10.68 -7.51
C THR A 109 -10.78 11.49 -7.05
N ILE A 110 -9.61 10.85 -7.03
CA ILE A 110 -8.29 11.43 -6.76
C ILE A 110 -7.73 12.05 -8.05
N ALA A 111 -7.88 11.40 -9.20
CA ALA A 111 -7.47 11.87 -10.52
C ALA A 111 -8.35 13.00 -11.09
N GLU A 112 -8.94 13.84 -10.25
CA GLU A 112 -9.89 14.91 -10.60
C GLU A 112 -11.26 14.44 -11.11
N ASN A 113 -11.31 13.52 -12.10
CA ASN A 113 -12.54 12.95 -12.66
C ASN A 113 -12.32 11.58 -13.31
N CYS A 114 -13.41 10.88 -13.65
CA CYS A 114 -13.34 9.54 -14.26
C CYS A 114 -12.71 9.50 -15.66
N GLY A 115 -12.74 10.60 -16.42
CA GLY A 115 -12.06 10.67 -17.71
C GLY A 115 -10.53 10.67 -17.56
N GLU A 116 -10.03 11.44 -16.60
CA GLU A 116 -8.60 11.47 -16.29
C GLU A 116 -8.13 10.15 -15.64
N TYR A 117 -8.94 9.56 -14.76
CA TYR A 117 -8.74 8.20 -14.29
C TYR A 117 -8.56 7.19 -15.45
N HIS A 118 -9.45 7.18 -16.45
CA HIS A 118 -9.34 6.26 -17.59
C HIS A 118 -8.03 6.44 -18.35
N ARG A 119 -7.61 7.69 -18.57
CA ARG A 119 -6.33 8.00 -19.21
C ARG A 119 -5.15 7.46 -18.39
N LEU A 120 -5.12 7.72 -17.09
CA LEU A 120 -4.03 7.26 -16.20
C LEU A 120 -4.02 5.74 -16.08
N ARG A 121 -5.18 5.11 -15.96
CA ARG A 121 -5.35 3.66 -15.96
C ARG A 121 -4.68 3.05 -17.17
N GLU A 122 -5.09 3.47 -18.38
CA GLU A 122 -4.67 2.86 -19.63
C GLU A 122 -3.21 3.20 -19.98
N CYS A 123 -2.82 4.47 -19.85
CA CYS A 123 -1.51 4.93 -20.28
C CYS A 123 -0.38 4.70 -19.27
N CYS A 124 -0.68 4.64 -17.97
CA CYS A 124 0.33 4.60 -16.91
C CYS A 124 0.24 3.37 -16.03
N CYS A 125 -0.93 3.15 -15.43
CA CYS A 125 -1.02 2.23 -14.31
C CYS A 125 -1.19 0.77 -14.71
N HIS A 126 -1.87 0.45 -15.81
CA HIS A 126 -2.16 -0.92 -16.20
C HIS A 126 -0.90 -1.76 -16.47
N ALA A 127 0.00 -1.25 -17.32
CA ALA A 127 1.27 -1.93 -17.58
C ALA A 127 2.15 -2.00 -16.33
N TYR A 128 2.24 -0.91 -15.57
CA TYR A 128 3.00 -0.85 -14.33
C TYR A 128 2.51 -1.89 -13.30
N LEU A 129 1.23 -1.85 -12.92
CA LEU A 129 0.64 -2.78 -11.95
C LEU A 129 0.71 -4.22 -12.45
N GLY A 130 0.45 -4.45 -13.74
CA GLY A 130 0.59 -5.78 -14.34
C GLY A 130 2.00 -6.34 -14.19
N SER A 131 3.04 -5.51 -14.35
CA SER A 131 4.43 -5.91 -14.14
C SER A 131 4.75 -6.25 -12.69
N VAL A 132 4.27 -5.46 -11.74
CA VAL A 132 4.46 -5.67 -10.30
C VAL A 132 3.81 -6.98 -9.87
N TRP A 133 2.54 -7.18 -10.21
CA TRP A 133 1.79 -8.36 -9.81
C TRP A 133 2.29 -9.64 -10.48
N LYS A 134 2.73 -9.56 -11.75
CA LYS A 134 3.36 -10.70 -12.42
C LYS A 134 4.68 -11.09 -11.77
N TYR A 135 5.47 -10.12 -11.31
CA TYR A 135 6.67 -10.39 -10.52
C TYR A 135 6.35 -11.08 -9.20
N LEU A 136 5.37 -10.55 -8.44
CA LEU A 136 4.91 -11.16 -7.18
C LEU A 136 4.45 -12.61 -7.37
N ALA A 137 3.66 -12.84 -8.42
CA ALA A 137 3.14 -14.16 -8.77
C ALA A 137 4.24 -15.18 -9.16
N GLY A 138 5.36 -14.73 -9.71
CA GLY A 138 6.54 -15.55 -9.99
C GLY A 138 7.45 -15.75 -8.77
N SER A 139 7.53 -14.77 -7.88
CA SER A 139 8.41 -14.78 -6.71
C SER A 139 7.94 -15.76 -5.62
N GLY A 140 6.64 -16.07 -5.56
CA GLY A 140 6.06 -17.06 -4.64
C GLY A 140 6.60 -18.49 -4.79
N ASN A 141 7.31 -18.81 -5.88
CA ASN A 141 7.92 -20.12 -6.10
C ASN A 141 9.34 -20.26 -5.52
N ASN A 142 9.98 -19.17 -5.08
CA ASN A 142 11.39 -19.18 -4.67
C ASN A 142 11.61 -19.01 -3.15
N ALA A 143 10.57 -18.70 -2.38
CA ALA A 143 10.66 -18.67 -0.93
C ALA A 143 10.33 -20.05 -0.35
N LYS A 144 11.23 -21.03 -0.53
CA LYS A 144 11.28 -22.12 0.44
C LYS A 144 11.70 -21.49 1.76
N PRO A 145 10.92 -21.54 2.85
CA PRO A 145 11.44 -21.18 4.14
C PRO A 145 12.58 -22.15 4.41
N ILE A 146 13.82 -21.65 4.38
CA ILE A 146 14.92 -22.32 5.06
C ILE A 146 14.53 -22.23 6.52
N PHE A 147 13.79 -23.23 7.00
CA PHE A 147 13.63 -23.50 8.41
C PHE A 147 15.04 -23.76 8.92
N MET A 148 15.68 -22.69 9.37
CA MET A 148 16.96 -22.77 10.05
C MET A 148 16.64 -23.37 11.42
N THR A 149 16.53 -24.69 11.45
CA THR A 149 16.43 -25.47 12.68
C THR A 149 17.76 -25.35 13.41
N ILE A 150 18.02 -24.21 14.07
CA ILE A 150 19.01 -24.14 15.15
C ILE A 150 18.30 -24.62 16.42
N ALA A 151 17.87 -25.89 16.39
CA ALA A 151 17.50 -26.59 17.60
C ALA A 151 18.80 -27.18 18.20
N GLY A 152 19.26 -26.58 19.30
CA GLY A 152 19.77 -27.39 20.41
C GLY A 152 21.27 -27.67 20.54
N THR A 153 22.21 -26.83 20.07
CA THR A 153 23.64 -27.02 20.41
C THR A 153 24.23 -26.03 21.41
N PHE A 154 23.47 -25.00 21.84
CA PHE A 154 23.99 -24.02 22.80
C PHE A 154 24.01 -24.40 24.31
N PRO A 155 23.34 -25.45 24.83
CA PRO A 155 23.45 -25.74 26.26
C PRO A 155 24.65 -26.64 26.61
N VAL A 156 25.22 -27.40 25.65
CA VAL A 156 26.29 -28.38 25.95
C VAL A 156 27.63 -27.70 26.20
N ILE A 157 27.94 -26.63 25.46
CA ILE A 157 29.21 -25.89 25.63
C ILE A 157 29.21 -25.11 26.95
N TYR A 158 28.07 -24.56 27.37
CA TYR A 158 27.95 -23.87 28.67
C TYR A 158 28.07 -24.84 29.85
N LEU A 159 27.54 -26.06 29.73
CA LEU A 159 27.67 -27.11 30.76
C LEU A 159 29.12 -27.61 30.88
N LEU A 160 29.84 -27.81 29.77
CA LEU A 160 31.25 -28.21 29.81
C LEU A 160 32.15 -27.11 30.38
N HIS A 161 31.88 -25.83 30.05
CA HIS A 161 32.62 -24.71 30.62
C HIS A 161 32.35 -24.52 32.13
N TRP A 162 31.13 -24.79 32.61
CA TRP A 162 30.80 -24.72 34.03
C TRP A 162 31.44 -25.84 34.86
N ILE A 163 31.54 -27.06 34.32
CA ILE A 163 32.19 -28.21 34.97
C ILE A 163 33.70 -28.01 35.07
N MET A 164 34.34 -27.40 34.06
CA MET A 164 35.79 -27.15 34.07
C MET A 164 36.23 -26.04 35.05
N TRP A 165 35.32 -25.18 35.52
CA TRP A 165 35.63 -24.08 36.45
C TRP A 165 35.20 -24.32 37.91
N ASN A 166 34.54 -25.45 38.22
CA ASN A 166 34.13 -25.79 39.60
C ASN A 166 34.86 -27.01 40.20
N VAL A 167 35.87 -27.53 39.50
CA VAL A 167 36.75 -28.59 40.01
C VAL A 167 38.19 -28.10 40.02
N TYR A 168 38.46 -27.04 40.81
CA TYR A 168 39.75 -26.71 41.43
C TYR A 168 39.51 -25.73 42.57
#